data_AF-E1QPH6-F1
#
_entry.id   AF-E1QPH6-F1
#
_cell.length_a   1.000
_cell.length_b   1.000
_cell.length_c   1.000
_cell.angle_alpha   90.00
_cell.angle_beta   90.00
_cell.angle_gamma   90.00
#
_symmetry.space_group_name_H-M   'P 1'
#
loop_
_entity.id
_entity.type
_entity.pdbx_description
1 polymer ?
#
loop_
_entity_poly.entity_id
_entity_poly.type
_entity_poly.pdbx_seq_one_letter_code
_entity_poly.pdbx_strand_id
1 'polypeptide(L)'
;MSIGDKVAELIRKARDAGFLEFYEINELVRSIIESSGEVNAILYRPGEMPILVNAAKEDDYVSIALLDLNLAEEMSAKDVPQLINGFRDLEDITTRIGFELYGNRSIAPFLYPLYLDETSSVVLVILGIKSAVSSQLFNENFIEGLIEDLRFNSDAYLFRIIDALRVSPNK
;
A
#
# COMPACT_ATOMS: atom_id res chain seq x y z
N MET A 1 -5.43 -21.85 -3.50
CA MET A 1 -4.21 -21.22 -2.93
C MET A 1 -4.72 -20.17 -1.96
N SER A 2 -4.21 -20.14 -0.74
CA SER A 2 -4.71 -19.22 0.30
C SER A 2 -4.15 -17.81 0.12
N ILE A 3 -4.80 -16.81 0.75
CA ILE A 3 -4.25 -15.44 0.86
C ILE A 3 -2.85 -15.47 1.48
N GLY A 4 -2.65 -16.30 2.50
CA GLY A 4 -1.35 -16.47 3.17
C GLY A 4 -0.24 -16.95 2.21
N ASP A 5 -0.55 -17.89 1.31
CA ASP A 5 0.42 -18.36 0.31
C ASP A 5 0.85 -17.23 -0.64
N LYS A 6 -0.11 -16.39 -1.06
CA LYS A 6 0.16 -15.26 -1.96
C LYS A 6 0.95 -14.15 -1.30
N VAL A 7 0.64 -13.85 -0.04
CA VAL A 7 1.42 -12.90 0.78
C VAL A 7 2.85 -13.43 0.99
N ALA A 8 3.03 -14.71 1.33
CA ALA A 8 4.35 -15.31 1.49
C ALA A 8 5.17 -15.28 0.18
N GLU A 9 4.52 -15.53 -0.96
CA GLU A 9 5.13 -15.38 -2.28
C GLU A 9 5.60 -13.95 -2.55
N LEU A 10 4.79 -12.95 -2.18
CA LEU A 10 5.13 -11.53 -2.33
C LEU A 10 6.34 -11.14 -1.47
N ILE A 11 6.38 -11.57 -0.20
CA ILE A 11 7.52 -11.34 0.70
C ILE A 11 8.80 -11.96 0.12
N ARG A 12 8.71 -13.19 -0.40
CA ARG A 12 9.87 -13.84 -1.05
C ARG A 12 10.34 -13.04 -2.26
N LYS A 13 9.44 -12.57 -3.11
CA LYS A 13 9.79 -11.73 -4.27
C LYS A 13 10.46 -10.43 -3.85
N ALA A 14 9.98 -9.77 -2.80
CA ALA A 14 10.60 -8.55 -2.27
C ALA A 14 12.04 -8.81 -1.79
N ARG A 15 12.27 -9.91 -1.07
CA ARG A 15 13.62 -10.34 -0.65
C ARG A 15 14.51 -10.67 -1.84
N ASP A 16 14.01 -11.45 -2.79
CA ASP A 16 14.75 -11.81 -4.01
C ASP A 16 15.11 -10.57 -4.87
N ALA A 17 14.29 -9.52 -4.79
CA ALA A 17 14.54 -8.22 -5.42
C ALA A 17 15.49 -7.31 -4.63
N GLY A 18 15.96 -7.73 -3.45
CA GLY A 18 16.94 -7.01 -2.64
C GLY A 18 16.34 -5.90 -1.75
N PHE A 19 15.08 -6.01 -1.35
CA PHE A 19 14.49 -5.08 -0.38
C PHE A 19 15.27 -5.12 0.94
N LEU A 20 15.52 -3.95 1.53
CA LEU A 20 16.20 -3.84 2.83
C LEU A 20 15.26 -4.32 3.93
N GLU A 21 15.77 -5.11 4.87
CA GLU A 21 14.98 -5.66 5.99
C GLU A 21 15.23 -4.86 7.26
N PHE A 22 14.17 -4.32 7.87
CA PHE A 22 14.22 -3.55 9.11
C PHE A 22 13.32 -4.16 10.19
N TYR A 23 13.71 -4.02 11.45
CA TYR A 23 12.95 -4.45 12.62
C TYR A 23 12.54 -3.30 13.53
N GLU A 24 13.09 -2.11 13.28
CA GLU A 24 12.78 -0.88 14.01
C GLU A 24 12.45 0.25 13.02
N ILE A 25 11.48 1.09 13.36
CA ILE A 25 11.00 2.17 12.48
C ILE A 25 12.05 3.30 12.40
N ASN A 26 12.73 3.60 13.49
CA ASN A 26 13.83 4.57 13.54
C ASN A 26 14.95 4.27 12.49
N GLU A 27 15.34 3.01 12.31
CA GLU A 27 16.35 2.56 11.35
C GLU A 27 15.86 2.73 9.92
N LEU A 28 14.60 2.38 9.66
CA LEU A 28 13.94 2.61 8.38
C LEU A 28 13.91 4.11 8.04
N VAL A 29 13.45 4.95 8.97
CA VAL A 29 13.39 6.42 8.80
C VAL A 29 14.76 6.98 8.49
N ARG A 30 15.78 6.57 9.26
CA ARG A 30 17.16 7.01 9.03
C ARG A 30 17.65 6.60 7.65
N SER A 31 17.40 5.35 7.25
CA SER A 31 17.80 4.85 5.94
C SER A 31 17.14 5.63 4.80
N ILE A 32 15.88 6.03 4.94
CA ILE A 32 15.16 6.85 3.95
C ILE A 32 15.74 8.27 3.88
N ILE A 33 16.00 8.91 5.03
CA ILE A 33 16.49 10.30 5.09
C ILE A 33 17.93 10.45 4.59
N GLU A 34 18.78 9.45 4.85
CA GLU A 34 20.18 9.40 4.43
C GLU A 34 20.36 8.87 2.99
N SER A 35 19.32 8.27 2.40
CA SER A 35 19.36 7.76 1.04
C SER A 35 19.50 8.89 0.01
N SER A 36 20.21 8.58 -1.09
CA SER A 36 20.29 9.42 -2.29
C SER A 36 19.28 9.03 -3.37
N GLY A 37 18.43 8.03 -3.10
CA GLY A 37 17.42 7.54 -4.02
C GLY A 37 16.31 6.76 -3.31
N GLU A 38 15.58 5.98 -4.08
CA GLU A 38 14.48 5.16 -3.60
C GLU A 38 14.94 4.08 -2.61
N VAL A 39 14.19 3.92 -1.53
CA VAL A 39 14.36 2.87 -0.52
C VAL A 39 13.18 1.93 -0.61
N ASN A 40 13.47 0.69 -0.99
CA ASN A 40 12.55 -0.44 -0.96
C ASN A 40 12.86 -1.30 0.25
N ALA A 41 11.89 -1.49 1.13
CA ALA A 41 12.10 -2.09 2.43
C ALA A 41 10.97 -3.03 2.88
N ILE A 42 11.32 -3.98 3.75
CA ILE A 42 10.42 -4.84 4.49
C ILE A 42 10.57 -4.48 5.96
N LEU A 43 9.50 -3.97 6.57
CA LEU A 43 9.45 -3.66 8.00
C LEU A 43 8.76 -4.79 8.76
N TYR A 44 9.52 -5.51 9.57
CA TYR A 44 9.03 -6.57 10.45
C TYR A 44 8.51 -6.00 11.76
N ARG A 45 7.37 -6.53 12.24
CA ARG A 45 6.79 -6.19 13.54
C ARG A 45 6.43 -7.45 14.32
N PRO A 46 6.60 -7.47 15.66
CA PRO A 46 6.28 -8.63 16.47
C PRO A 46 4.82 -9.07 16.33
N GLY A 47 4.60 -10.34 15.97
CA GLY A 47 3.27 -10.95 15.93
C GLY A 47 2.41 -10.63 14.71
N GLU A 48 2.95 -9.93 13.71
CA GLU A 48 2.20 -9.45 12.55
C GLU A 48 2.90 -9.78 11.22
N MET A 49 2.16 -9.77 10.11
CA MET A 49 2.79 -9.77 8.80
C MET A 49 3.59 -8.47 8.61
N PRO A 50 4.73 -8.50 7.88
CA PRO A 50 5.53 -7.31 7.66
C PRO A 50 4.80 -6.30 6.78
N ILE A 51 5.27 -5.06 6.81
CA ILE A 51 4.84 -3.99 5.89
C ILE A 51 5.89 -3.89 4.78
N LEU A 52 5.45 -3.80 3.52
CA LEU A 52 6.33 -3.38 2.44
C LEU A 52 6.33 -1.86 2.35
N VAL A 53 7.51 -1.28 2.25
CA VAL A 53 7.73 0.16 2.23
C VAL A 53 8.47 0.52 0.96
N ASN A 54 7.97 1.51 0.24
CA ASN A 54 8.68 2.19 -0.83
C ASN A 54 8.72 3.67 -0.46
N ALA A 55 9.91 4.27 -0.42
CA ALA A 55 10.03 5.68 -0.07
C ALA A 55 11.15 6.36 -0.84
N ALA A 56 10.98 7.63 -1.14
CA ALA A 56 12.01 8.45 -1.75
C ALA A 56 12.02 9.84 -1.12
N LYS A 57 13.23 10.34 -0.84
CA LYS A 57 13.44 11.72 -0.43
C LYS A 57 13.79 12.54 -1.68
N GLU A 58 12.99 13.55 -1.94
CA GLU A 58 13.17 14.50 -3.04
C GLU A 58 13.23 15.91 -2.45
N ASP A 59 14.41 16.53 -2.51
CA ASP A 59 14.68 17.83 -1.91
C ASP A 59 14.24 17.91 -0.43
N ASP A 60 13.17 18.68 -0.16
CA ASP A 60 12.61 18.96 1.16
C ASP A 60 11.40 18.08 1.51
N TYR A 61 11.08 17.07 0.69
CA TYR A 61 9.94 16.18 0.88
C TYR A 61 10.36 14.71 0.92
N VAL A 62 9.57 13.91 1.62
CA VAL A 62 9.63 12.46 1.59
C VAL A 62 8.29 11.94 1.11
N SER A 63 8.33 11.20 0.01
CA SER A 63 7.20 10.40 -0.46
C SER A 63 7.36 8.97 0.08
N ILE A 64 6.25 8.37 0.48
CA ILE A 64 6.23 7.01 1.01
C ILE A 64 4.96 6.29 0.61
N ALA A 65 5.09 5.02 0.28
CA ALA A 65 4.03 4.05 0.17
C ALA A 65 4.24 2.97 1.24
N LEU A 66 3.19 2.69 2.01
CA LEU A 66 3.13 1.55 2.93
C LEU A 66 2.10 0.55 2.41
N LEU A 67 2.47 -0.72 2.39
CA LEU A 67 1.58 -1.83 2.07
C LEU A 67 1.53 -2.78 3.27
N ASP A 68 0.46 -2.73 4.06
CA ASP A 68 0.30 -3.61 5.22
C ASP A 68 -0.25 -4.96 4.78
N LEU A 69 0.60 -5.99 4.82
CA LEU A 69 0.26 -7.33 4.35
C LEU A 69 -0.78 -8.04 5.23
N ASN A 70 -1.11 -7.50 6.42
CA ASN A 70 -2.24 -7.97 7.22
C ASN A 70 -3.60 -7.53 6.62
N LEU A 71 -3.61 -6.53 5.73
CA LEU A 71 -4.79 -5.97 5.08
C LEU A 71 -4.98 -6.54 3.66
N ALA A 72 -4.64 -7.81 3.49
CA ALA A 72 -4.90 -8.55 2.26
C ALA A 72 -6.34 -9.06 2.26
N GLU A 73 -7.11 -8.70 1.24
CA GLU A 73 -8.54 -8.96 1.15
C GLU A 73 -8.90 -9.73 -0.12
N GLU A 74 -9.85 -10.64 0.01
CA GLU A 74 -10.47 -11.35 -1.11
C GLU A 74 -11.77 -10.68 -1.51
N MET A 75 -11.90 -10.35 -2.78
CA MET A 75 -13.05 -9.62 -3.30
C MET A 75 -13.66 -10.32 -4.51
N SER A 76 -14.99 -10.42 -4.52
CA SER A 76 -15.74 -10.76 -5.73
C SER A 76 -15.76 -9.57 -6.67
N ALA A 77 -15.24 -9.73 -7.88
CA ALA A 77 -15.26 -8.70 -8.90
C ALA A 77 -16.56 -8.67 -9.73
N LYS A 78 -17.55 -9.52 -9.39
CA LYS A 78 -18.84 -9.56 -10.09
C LYS A 78 -19.58 -8.23 -10.06
N ASP A 79 -19.50 -7.52 -8.94
CA ASP A 79 -20.18 -6.23 -8.72
C ASP A 79 -19.25 -5.03 -8.93
N VAL A 80 -17.98 -5.29 -9.29
CA VAL A 80 -16.96 -4.26 -9.57
C VAL A 80 -16.05 -4.76 -10.71
N PRO A 81 -16.55 -4.83 -11.96
CA PRO A 81 -15.78 -5.37 -13.10
C PRO A 81 -14.41 -4.70 -13.33
N GLN A 82 -14.27 -3.46 -12.87
CA GLN A 82 -13.08 -2.62 -12.92
C GLN A 82 -11.91 -3.26 -12.14
N LEU A 83 -12.19 -4.09 -11.14
CA LEU A 83 -11.16 -4.86 -10.44
C LEU A 83 -10.46 -5.89 -11.36
N ILE A 84 -11.15 -6.39 -12.39
CA ILE A 84 -10.57 -7.29 -13.40
C ILE A 84 -9.97 -6.47 -14.55
N ASN A 85 -10.79 -5.59 -15.15
CA ASN A 85 -10.39 -4.86 -16.36
C ASN A 85 -9.19 -3.93 -16.12
N GLY A 86 -9.10 -3.33 -14.92
CA GLY A 86 -8.01 -2.46 -14.50
C GLY A 86 -7.05 -3.14 -13.54
N PHE A 87 -7.05 -4.47 -13.40
CA PHE A 87 -6.29 -5.16 -12.36
C PHE A 87 -4.81 -4.76 -12.32
N ARG A 88 -4.16 -4.67 -13.50
CA ARG A 88 -2.74 -4.32 -13.60
C ARG A 88 -2.44 -2.87 -13.20
N ASP A 89 -3.40 -1.98 -13.40
CA ASP A 89 -3.29 -0.55 -13.15
C ASP A 89 -4.03 -0.15 -11.86
N LEU A 90 -4.45 -1.14 -11.07
CA LEU A 90 -5.34 -0.93 -9.93
C LEU A 90 -4.71 -0.01 -8.90
N GLU A 91 -3.41 -0.17 -8.65
CA GLU A 91 -2.66 0.70 -7.76
C GLU A 91 -2.73 2.17 -8.21
N ASP A 92 -2.46 2.46 -9.48
CA ASP A 92 -2.46 3.83 -10.01
C ASP A 92 -3.86 4.44 -10.02
N ILE A 93 -4.86 3.68 -10.48
CA ILE A 93 -6.25 4.11 -10.52
C ILE A 93 -6.74 4.45 -9.11
N THR A 94 -6.47 3.56 -8.15
CA THR A 94 -6.94 3.72 -6.78
C THR A 94 -6.11 4.72 -5.99
N THR A 95 -4.83 4.91 -6.30
CA THR A 95 -4.02 6.02 -5.76
C THR A 95 -4.64 7.37 -6.13
N ARG A 96 -5.04 7.54 -7.41
CA ARG A 96 -5.71 8.78 -7.84
C ARG A 96 -7.03 9.00 -7.11
N ILE A 97 -7.87 7.96 -7.01
CA ILE A 97 -9.13 8.00 -6.25
C ILE A 97 -8.87 8.34 -4.78
N GLY A 98 -7.90 7.68 -4.15
CA GLY A 98 -7.50 7.91 -2.77
C GLY A 98 -7.05 9.36 -2.54
N PHE A 99 -6.29 9.93 -3.48
CA PHE A 99 -5.88 11.33 -3.42
C PHE A 99 -7.06 12.30 -3.60
N GLU A 100 -8.00 12.02 -4.50
CA GLU A 100 -9.22 12.84 -4.66
C GLU A 100 -10.09 12.84 -3.39
N LEU A 101 -10.15 11.71 -2.70
CA LEU A 101 -10.95 11.55 -1.48
C LEU A 101 -10.27 12.06 -0.20
N TYR A 102 -8.95 11.89 -0.09
CA TYR A 102 -8.20 12.08 1.16
C TYR A 102 -6.95 12.95 1.03
N GLY A 103 -6.64 13.48 -0.15
CA GLY A 103 -5.42 14.27 -0.40
C GLY A 103 -5.33 15.55 0.43
N ASN A 104 -6.45 16.08 0.93
CA ASN A 104 -6.46 17.17 1.91
C ASN A 104 -5.83 16.81 3.26
N ARG A 105 -5.63 15.52 3.55
CA ARG A 105 -4.92 14.97 4.71
C ARG A 105 -3.51 14.49 4.36
N SER A 106 -3.01 14.80 3.15
CA SER A 106 -1.72 14.35 2.62
C SER A 106 -1.58 12.82 2.54
N ILE A 107 -2.68 12.09 2.37
CA ILE A 107 -2.70 10.64 2.21
C ILE A 107 -3.52 10.24 0.98
N ALA A 108 -3.18 9.09 0.42
CA ALA A 108 -3.88 8.45 -0.69
C ALA A 108 -3.90 6.93 -0.45
N PRO A 109 -4.97 6.40 0.17
CA PRO A 109 -5.18 4.95 0.26
C PRO A 109 -5.33 4.34 -1.15
N PHE A 110 -4.80 3.14 -1.36
CA PHE A 110 -4.80 2.48 -2.66
C PHE A 110 -4.90 0.95 -2.51
N LEU A 111 -5.25 0.26 -3.59
CA LEU A 111 -5.30 -1.20 -3.66
C LEU A 111 -4.16 -1.73 -4.52
N TYR A 112 -3.27 -2.51 -3.90
CA TYR A 112 -2.24 -3.25 -4.61
C TYR A 112 -2.82 -4.54 -5.20
N PRO A 113 -2.63 -4.81 -6.50
CA PRO A 113 -3.15 -6.02 -7.15
C PRO A 113 -2.27 -7.24 -6.82
N LEU A 114 -2.72 -8.10 -5.90
CA LEU A 114 -1.96 -9.28 -5.48
C LEU A 114 -2.17 -10.48 -6.40
N TYR A 115 -3.42 -10.81 -6.69
CA TYR A 115 -3.77 -11.96 -7.53
C TYR A 115 -5.16 -11.81 -8.16
N LEU A 116 -5.34 -12.39 -9.34
CA LEU A 116 -6.61 -12.43 -10.06
C LEU A 116 -6.88 -13.88 -10.49
N ASP A 117 -8.05 -14.40 -10.10
CA ASP A 117 -8.65 -15.59 -10.69
C ASP A 117 -9.82 -15.19 -11.58
N GLU A 118 -9.54 -15.08 -12.87
CA GLU A 118 -10.54 -14.73 -13.89
C GLU A 118 -11.69 -15.76 -13.96
N THR A 119 -11.42 -17.03 -13.64
CA THR A 119 -12.41 -18.11 -13.76
C THR A 119 -13.50 -17.98 -12.70
N SER A 120 -13.12 -17.64 -11.47
CA SER A 120 -14.05 -17.45 -10.35
C SER A 120 -14.48 -15.98 -10.17
N SER A 121 -13.88 -15.05 -10.94
CA SER A 121 -14.05 -13.60 -10.79
C SER A 121 -13.68 -13.11 -9.38
N VAL A 122 -12.60 -13.67 -8.84
CA VAL A 122 -12.07 -13.33 -7.52
C VAL A 122 -10.76 -12.57 -7.68
N VAL A 123 -10.63 -11.48 -6.92
CA VAL A 123 -9.44 -10.63 -6.88
C VAL A 123 -8.93 -10.60 -5.46
N LEU A 124 -7.63 -10.83 -5.29
CA LEU A 124 -6.92 -10.55 -4.05
C LEU A 124 -6.22 -9.21 -4.19
N VAL A 125 -6.50 -8.33 -3.25
CA VAL A 125 -5.87 -7.00 -3.14
C VAL A 125 -5.22 -6.85 -1.79
N ILE A 126 -4.29 -5.91 -1.68
CA ILE A 126 -3.77 -5.47 -0.38
C ILE A 126 -3.99 -3.98 -0.27
N LEU A 127 -4.58 -3.53 0.83
CA LEU A 127 -4.76 -2.10 1.08
C LEU A 127 -3.41 -1.48 1.49
N GLY A 128 -3.03 -0.43 0.79
CA GLY A 128 -1.87 0.39 1.12
C GLY A 128 -2.25 1.86 1.28
N ILE A 129 -1.28 2.66 1.68
CA ILE A 129 -1.40 4.11 1.78
C ILE A 129 -0.15 4.78 1.23
N LYS A 130 -0.35 5.77 0.36
CA LYS A 130 0.70 6.69 -0.09
C LYS A 130 0.58 8.00 0.66
N SER A 131 1.71 8.64 0.97
CA SER A 131 1.76 9.95 1.59
C SER A 131 2.99 10.72 1.11
N ALA A 132 2.91 12.04 1.18
CA ALA A 132 4.04 12.94 0.96
C ALA A 132 4.05 14.00 2.07
N VAL A 133 5.19 14.16 2.73
CA VAL A 133 5.36 15.08 3.85
C VAL A 133 6.71 15.79 3.75
N SER A 134 6.84 16.97 4.37
CA SER A 134 8.15 17.62 4.48
C SER A 134 9.12 16.71 5.25
N SER A 135 10.38 16.68 4.81
CA SER A 135 11.46 15.91 5.44
C SER A 135 11.67 16.26 6.92
N GLN A 136 11.30 17.47 7.35
CA GLN A 136 11.35 17.89 8.77
C GLN A 136 10.28 17.22 9.65
N LEU A 137 9.17 16.81 9.04
CA LEU A 137 8.07 16.12 9.71
C LEU A 137 8.16 14.59 9.57
N PHE A 138 9.05 14.11 8.69
CA PHE A 138 9.27 12.69 8.46
C PHE A 138 10.13 12.10 9.58
N ASN A 139 9.48 11.40 10.51
CA ASN A 139 10.11 10.75 11.66
C ASN A 139 9.34 9.46 12.03
N GLU A 140 9.78 8.79 13.08
CA GLU A 140 9.17 7.54 13.57
C GLU A 140 7.68 7.70 13.87
N ASN A 141 7.29 8.74 14.62
CA ASN A 141 5.88 9.00 14.96
C ASN A 141 5.01 9.22 13.72
N PHE A 142 5.56 9.80 12.64
CA PHE A 142 4.83 9.95 11.38
C PHE A 142 4.54 8.59 10.74
N ILE A 143 5.53 7.68 10.70
CA ILE A 143 5.35 6.33 10.16
C ILE A 143 4.36 5.53 11.01
N GLU A 144 4.51 5.56 12.34
CA GLU A 144 3.58 4.92 13.27
C GLU A 144 2.15 5.45 13.08
N GLY A 145 1.98 6.77 13.05
CA GLY A 145 0.68 7.39 12.83
C GLY A 145 0.06 7.04 11.47
N LEU A 146 0.87 6.90 10.42
CA LEU A 146 0.40 6.49 9.10
C LEU A 146 -0.04 5.02 9.07
N ILE A 147 0.70 4.14 9.75
CA ILE A 147 0.35 2.72 9.94
C ILE A 147 -0.96 2.59 10.74
N GLU A 148 -1.08 3.33 11.84
CA GLU A 148 -2.28 3.33 12.68
C GLU A 148 -3.50 3.85 11.90
N ASP A 149 -3.35 4.95 11.16
CA ASP A 149 -4.42 5.51 10.33
C ASP A 149 -4.88 4.52 9.26
N LEU A 150 -3.96 3.87 8.56
CA LEU A 150 -4.26 2.83 7.56
C LEU A 150 -5.06 1.68 8.18
N ARG A 151 -4.65 1.19 9.34
CA ARG A 151 -5.31 0.07 10.02
C ARG A 151 -6.68 0.45 10.53
N PHE A 152 -6.77 1.57 11.25
CA PHE A 152 -7.99 2.02 11.89
C PHE A 152 -9.08 2.36 10.86
N ASN A 153 -8.70 2.93 9.71
CA ASN A 153 -9.64 3.34 8.67
C ASN A 153 -9.73 2.35 7.51
N SER A 154 -9.13 1.16 7.61
CA SER A 154 -9.01 0.18 6.52
C SER A 154 -10.35 -0.13 5.84
N ASP A 155 -11.38 -0.48 6.61
CA ASP A 155 -12.74 -0.74 6.12
C ASP A 155 -13.33 0.47 5.36
N ALA A 156 -13.14 1.67 5.92
CA ALA A 156 -13.66 2.90 5.33
C ALA A 156 -12.94 3.24 4.02
N TYR A 157 -11.62 3.07 3.97
CA TYR A 157 -10.80 3.28 2.77
C TYR A 157 -11.19 2.29 1.68
N LEU A 158 -11.26 0.99 2.01
CA LEU A 158 -11.68 -0.04 1.08
C LEU A 158 -13.08 0.25 0.52
N PHE A 159 -14.06 0.51 1.39
CA PHE A 159 -15.43 0.82 0.97
C PHE A 159 -15.49 2.01 0.01
N ARG A 160 -14.81 3.12 0.33
CA ARG A 160 -14.85 4.34 -0.48
C ARG A 160 -14.15 4.18 -1.83
N ILE A 161 -13.02 3.47 -1.87
CA ILE A 161 -12.32 3.17 -3.13
C ILE A 161 -13.20 2.30 -4.02
N ILE A 162 -13.80 1.24 -3.46
CA ILE A 162 -14.65 0.32 -4.21
C ILE A 162 -15.90 1.03 -4.73
N ASP A 163 -16.53 1.88 -3.93
CA ASP A 163 -17.68 2.68 -4.36
C ASP A 163 -17.30 3.62 -5.53
N ALA A 164 -16.15 4.28 -5.44
CA ALA A 164 -15.61 5.11 -6.52
C ALA A 164 -15.29 4.32 -7.80
N LEU A 165 -14.80 3.08 -7.69
CA LEU A 165 -14.53 2.20 -8.83
C LEU A 165 -15.82 1.77 -9.54
N ARG A 166 -16.93 1.61 -8.82
CA ARG A 166 -18.24 1.27 -9.42
C ARG A 166 -18.79 2.40 -10.28
N VAL A 167 -18.56 3.65 -9.89
CA VAL A 167 -19.09 4.83 -10.58
C VAL A 167 -18.14 5.40 -11.63
N SER A 168 -16.87 4.98 -11.65
CA SER A 168 -15.89 5.41 -12.64
C SER A 168 -16.16 4.75 -14.00
N PRO A 169 -16.61 5.51 -15.03
CA PRO A 169 -16.75 4.96 -16.37
C PRO A 169 -15.36 4.68 -16.94
N ASN A 170 -15.20 3.55 -17.66
CA ASN A 170 -14.01 3.26 -18.46
C ASN A 170 -13.65 4.50 -19.31
N LYS A 171 -12.58 5.21 -18.93
CA LYS A 171 -11.95 6.24 -19.75
C LYS A 171 -10.69 5.66 -20.37
#